data_AF-A0A5B9EAQ7-F1
#
_entry.id   AF-A0A5B9EAQ7-F1
#
_cell.length_a   1.000
_cell.length_b   1.000
_cell.length_c   1.000
_cell.angle_alpha   90.00
_cell.angle_beta   90.00
_cell.angle_gamma   90.00
#
_symmetry.space_group_name_H-M   'P 1'
#
loop_
_entity.id
_entity.type
_entity.pdbx_description
1 polymer ?
#
loop_
_entity_poly.entity_id
_entity_poly.type
_entity_poly.pdbx_seq_one_letter_code
_entity_poly.pdbx_strand_id
1 'polypeptide(L)'
;MSLSTFSDWLCIVGFVLGLPTVVATYLQAVKARRIAEANRRELIFSQDCLEFVLDTGDFVNLVPLEQLHTVPKPGDVVLLPGDGLEAGAGPYRVERIEYIFATEDDPEKARQPRQAKLTKAVAHVTNLLDGGWD
;
A
#
# COMPACT_ATOMS: atom_id res chain seq x y z
N MET A 1 -3.14 -42.53 47.72
CA MET A 1 -3.61 -41.47 46.82
C MET A 1 -3.54 -42.05 45.42
N SER A 2 -4.68 -42.43 44.84
CA SER A 2 -4.74 -43.34 43.68
C SER A 2 -4.26 -42.66 42.39
N LEU A 3 -3.66 -43.43 41.48
CA LEU A 3 -3.19 -42.98 40.16
C LEU A 3 -4.27 -42.19 39.38
N SER A 4 -5.55 -42.49 39.61
CA SER A 4 -6.69 -41.80 38.98
C SER A 4 -6.74 -40.31 39.33
N THR A 5 -6.49 -39.93 40.59
CA THR A 5 -6.54 -38.53 41.02
C THR A 5 -5.41 -37.69 40.40
N PHE A 6 -4.26 -38.31 40.12
CA PHE A 6 -3.13 -37.67 39.46
C PHE A 6 -3.40 -37.43 37.96
N SER A 7 -4.06 -38.39 37.31
CA SER A 7 -4.51 -38.28 35.91
C SER A 7 -5.52 -37.15 35.73
N ASP A 8 -6.49 -37.04 36.63
CA ASP A 8 -7.53 -36.00 36.54
C ASP A 8 -6.93 -34.59 36.69
N TRP A 9 -5.96 -34.42 37.59
CA TRP A 9 -5.23 -33.15 37.76
C TRP A 9 -4.40 -32.76 36.54
N LEU A 10 -3.75 -33.72 35.88
CA LEU A 10 -2.99 -33.46 34.65
C LEU A 10 -3.89 -32.98 33.51
N CYS A 11 -5.09 -33.56 33.38
CA CYS A 11 -6.08 -33.10 32.39
C CYS A 11 -6.52 -31.66 32.65
N ILE A 12 -6.81 -31.32 33.91
CA ILE A 12 -7.25 -29.96 34.28
C ILE A 12 -6.15 -28.93 34.03
N VAL A 13 -4.92 -29.21 34.48
CA VAL A 13 -3.78 -28.30 34.28
C VAL A 13 -3.45 -28.14 32.80
N GLY A 14 -3.47 -29.24 32.04
CA GLY A 14 -3.27 -29.21 30.59
C GLY A 14 -4.32 -28.37 29.86
N PHE A 15 -5.59 -28.45 30.30
CA PHE A 15 -6.68 -27.66 29.70
C PHE A 15 -6.57 -26.17 30.06
N VAL A 16 -6.25 -25.84 31.31
CA VAL A 16 -6.08 -24.46 31.78
C VAL A 16 -4.89 -23.76 31.13
N LEU A 17 -3.82 -24.48 30.81
CA LEU A 17 -2.66 -23.91 30.10
C LEU A 17 -2.80 -23.97 28.57
N GLY A 18 -3.47 -25.00 28.05
CA GLY A 18 -3.66 -25.23 26.62
C GLY A 18 -4.70 -24.29 25.99
N LEU A 19 -5.82 -24.02 26.68
CA LEU A 19 -6.85 -23.14 26.12
C LEU A 19 -6.36 -21.70 25.88
N PRO A 20 -5.70 -21.03 26.85
CA PRO A 20 -5.23 -19.67 26.65
C PRO A 20 -4.19 -19.56 25.55
N THR A 21 -3.32 -20.57 25.41
CA THR A 21 -2.29 -20.60 24.36
C THR A 21 -2.90 -20.77 22.98
N VAL A 22 -3.91 -21.63 22.82
CA VAL A 22 -4.66 -21.77 21.56
C VAL A 22 -5.43 -20.49 21.23
N VAL A 23 -6.07 -19.86 22.22
CA VAL A 23 -6.81 -18.60 22.01
C VAL A 23 -5.86 -17.46 21.63
N ALA A 24 -4.73 -17.32 22.32
CA ALA A 24 -3.74 -16.28 22.04
C ALA A 24 -3.15 -16.43 20.63
N THR A 25 -2.77 -17.65 20.24
CA THR A 25 -2.23 -17.93 18.89
C THR A 25 -3.28 -17.72 17.81
N TYR A 26 -4.54 -18.09 18.06
CA TYR A 26 -5.65 -17.80 17.14
C TYR A 26 -5.85 -16.30 16.93
N LEU A 27 -5.88 -15.50 18.00
CA LEU A 27 -6.03 -14.05 17.90
C LEU A 27 -4.84 -13.39 17.19
N GLN A 28 -3.62 -13.86 17.44
CA GLN A 28 -2.43 -13.39 16.73
C GLN A 28 -2.51 -13.72 15.23
N ALA A 29 -2.95 -14.92 14.86
CA ALA A 29 -3.13 -15.32 13.47
C ALA A 29 -4.20 -14.47 12.76
N VAL A 30 -5.33 -14.19 13.43
CA VAL A 30 -6.37 -13.32 12.88
C VAL A 30 -5.88 -11.88 12.70
N LYS A 31 -5.14 -11.33 13.69
CA LYS A 31 -4.51 -10.01 13.56
C LYS A 31 -3.53 -9.97 12.40
N ALA A 32 -2.66 -10.97 12.26
CA ALA A 32 -1.70 -11.06 11.17
C ALA A 32 -2.39 -11.11 9.80
N ARG A 33 -3.52 -11.83 9.68
CA ARG A 33 -4.32 -11.85 8.45
C ARG A 33 -4.92 -10.49 8.12
N ARG A 34 -5.46 -9.77 9.11
CA ARG A 34 -6.01 -8.43 8.90
C ARG A 34 -4.95 -7.43 8.46
N ILE A 35 -3.77 -7.48 9.07
CA ILE A 35 -2.63 -6.64 8.67
C ILE A 35 -2.19 -6.99 7.24
N ALA A 36 -2.10 -8.29 6.90
CA ALA A 36 -1.77 -8.71 5.54
C ALA A 36 -2.83 -8.28 4.51
N GLU A 37 -4.12 -8.30 4.87
CA GLU A 37 -5.21 -7.83 4.02
C GLU A 37 -5.19 -6.30 3.86
N ALA A 38 -4.89 -5.54 4.92
CA ALA A 38 -4.71 -4.10 4.86
C ALA A 38 -3.52 -3.73 3.95
N ASN A 39 -2.36 -4.35 4.16
CA ASN A 39 -1.19 -4.14 3.32
C ASN A 39 -1.44 -4.53 1.86
N ARG A 40 -2.20 -5.61 1.62
CA ARG A 40 -2.63 -5.98 0.26
C ARG A 40 -3.55 -4.92 -0.34
N ARG A 41 -4.48 -4.37 0.43
CA ARG A 41 -5.36 -3.29 -0.04
C ARG A 41 -4.57 -2.03 -0.34
N GLU A 42 -3.58 -1.67 0.47
CA GLU A 42 -2.67 -0.54 0.22
C GLU A 42 -1.80 -0.78 -1.04
N LEU A 43 -1.27 -2.00 -1.21
CA LEU A 43 -0.55 -2.41 -2.42
C LEU A 43 -1.44 -2.35 -3.67
N ILE A 44 -2.69 -2.80 -3.55
CA ILE A 44 -3.68 -2.74 -4.63
C ILE A 44 -4.08 -1.29 -4.92
N PHE A 45 -4.13 -0.42 -3.92
CA PHE A 45 -4.44 1.01 -4.09
C PHE A 45 -3.27 1.82 -4.66
N SER A 46 -2.04 1.28 -4.68
CA SER A 46 -0.89 1.88 -5.38
C SER A 46 -0.73 1.34 -6.81
N GLN A 47 -1.41 0.24 -7.16
CA GLN A 47 -1.52 -0.25 -8.53
C GLN A 47 -2.61 0.54 -9.28
N ASP A 48 -2.34 0.86 -10.54
CA ASP A 48 -3.12 1.69 -11.45
C ASP A 48 -3.37 3.13 -10.95
N CYS A 49 -2.37 3.77 -10.32
CA CYS A 49 -2.46 5.15 -9.82
C CYS A 49 -1.34 6.08 -10.35
N LEU A 50 -1.65 7.38 -10.39
CA LEU A 50 -0.70 8.48 -10.52
C LEU A 50 -0.36 9.00 -9.12
N GLU A 51 0.89 8.84 -8.72
CA GLU A 51 1.42 9.34 -7.45
C GLU A 51 2.19 10.64 -7.65
N PHE A 52 1.95 11.62 -6.79
CA PHE A 52 2.71 12.87 -6.74
C PHE A 52 3.69 12.80 -5.58
N VAL A 53 4.98 12.94 -5.89
CA VAL A 53 6.07 12.85 -4.92
C VAL A 53 6.99 14.07 -5.01
N LEU A 54 7.50 14.54 -3.88
CA LEU A 54 8.58 15.53 -3.86
C LEU A 54 9.91 14.89 -4.27
N ASP A 55 10.87 15.74 -4.65
CA ASP A 55 12.26 15.30 -4.86
C ASP A 55 12.92 14.75 -3.58
N THR A 56 12.40 15.11 -2.40
CA THR A 56 12.80 14.53 -1.10
C THR A 56 12.34 13.09 -0.93
N GLY A 57 11.40 12.63 -1.76
CA GLY A 57 10.74 11.32 -1.65
C GLY A 57 9.43 11.36 -0.86
N ASP A 58 8.99 12.54 -0.42
CA ASP A 58 7.74 12.68 0.34
C ASP A 58 6.52 12.59 -0.57
N PHE A 59 5.49 11.87 -0.12
CA PHE A 59 4.26 11.69 -0.87
C PHE A 59 3.32 12.89 -0.67
N VAL A 60 2.81 13.44 -1.77
CA VAL A 60 1.87 14.56 -1.76
C VAL A 60 0.43 14.12 -1.94
N ASN A 61 0.20 13.30 -2.97
CA ASN A 61 -1.14 12.89 -3.34
C ASN A 61 -1.12 11.63 -4.22
N LEU A 62 -2.24 10.90 -4.24
CA LEU A 62 -2.44 9.71 -5.06
C LEU A 62 -3.77 9.82 -5.79
N VAL A 63 -3.74 9.65 -7.12
CA VAL A 63 -4.92 9.76 -7.97
C VAL A 63 -5.05 8.48 -8.81
N PRO A 64 -6.18 7.74 -8.73
CA PRO A 64 -6.40 6.59 -9.58
C PRO A 64 -6.35 6.94 -11.07
N LEU A 65 -5.65 6.15 -11.89
CA LEU A 65 -5.54 6.38 -13.34
C LEU A 65 -6.92 6.33 -14.02
N GLU A 66 -7.86 5.55 -13.48
CA GLU A 66 -9.24 5.48 -13.99
C GLU A 66 -9.99 6.82 -13.90
N GLN A 67 -9.65 7.65 -12.90
CA GLN A 67 -10.25 8.97 -12.70
C GLN A 67 -9.50 10.07 -13.44
N LEU A 68 -8.33 9.75 -13.99
CA LEU A 68 -7.44 10.73 -14.62
C LEU A 68 -7.76 10.87 -16.11
N HIS A 69 -8.35 11.99 -16.49
CA HIS A 69 -8.65 12.28 -17.90
C HIS A 69 -7.39 12.50 -18.75
N THR A 70 -6.38 13.14 -18.17
CA THR A 70 -5.12 13.47 -18.84
C THR A 70 -3.97 13.42 -17.84
N VAL A 71 -2.87 12.76 -18.21
CA VAL A 71 -1.64 12.80 -17.41
C VAL A 71 -1.02 14.19 -17.57
N PRO A 72 -0.68 14.89 -16.47
CA PRO A 72 0.01 16.17 -16.55
C PRO A 72 1.34 16.01 -17.29
N LYS A 73 1.92 17.10 -17.78
CA LYS A 73 3.21 17.08 -18.47
C LYS A 73 4.29 17.74 -17.61
N PRO A 74 5.57 17.41 -17.82
CA PRO A 74 6.67 18.20 -17.27
C PRO A 74 6.50 19.69 -17.61
N GLY A 75 6.56 20.54 -16.59
CA GLY A 75 6.33 21.98 -16.66
C GLY A 75 4.91 22.42 -16.27
N ASP A 76 3.93 21.51 -16.23
CA ASP A 76 2.56 21.84 -15.81
C ASP A 76 2.51 22.13 -14.31
N VAL A 77 1.59 23.01 -13.92
CA VAL A 77 1.29 23.31 -12.51
C VAL A 77 -0.02 22.65 -12.14
N VAL A 78 0.02 21.80 -11.12
CA VAL A 78 -1.13 21.07 -10.58
C VAL A 78 -1.45 21.57 -9.18
N LEU A 79 -2.74 21.74 -8.87
CA LEU A 79 -3.19 22.09 -7.54
C LEU A 79 -3.49 20.80 -6.78
N LEU A 80 -2.73 20.52 -5.73
CA LEU A 80 -2.88 19.29 -4.94
C LEU A 80 -3.47 19.61 -3.55
N PRO A 81 -4.42 18.80 -3.06
CA PRO A 81 -5.10 19.05 -1.80
C PRO A 81 -4.24 18.81 -0.55
N GLY A 82 -3.01 18.27 -0.70
CA GLY A 82 -2.07 18.11 0.42
C GLY A 82 -2.50 17.08 1.47
N ASP A 83 -3.03 15.94 1.04
CA ASP A 83 -3.46 14.85 1.94
C ASP A 83 -2.30 13.88 2.28
N GLY A 84 -1.10 14.09 1.74
CA GLY A 84 0.11 13.38 2.11
C GLY A 84 0.64 13.84 3.47
N LEU A 85 1.02 12.89 4.33
CA LEU A 85 1.39 13.10 5.74
C LEU A 85 2.31 14.30 6.05
N GLU A 86 3.13 14.76 5.09
CA GLU A 86 4.10 15.84 5.28
C GLU A 86 4.02 16.98 4.23
N ALA A 87 3.19 16.85 3.19
CA ALA A 87 3.13 17.81 2.09
C ALA A 87 1.88 18.70 2.19
N GLY A 88 2.07 20.02 2.18
CA GLY A 88 0.98 20.98 2.27
C GLY A 88 0.06 21.00 1.04
N ALA A 89 -1.13 21.56 1.19
CA ALA A 89 -1.99 21.85 0.05
C ALA A 89 -1.43 23.03 -0.75
N GLY A 90 -1.42 22.95 -2.08
CA GLY A 90 -0.90 24.06 -2.87
C GLY A 90 -0.65 23.78 -4.34
N PRO A 91 -0.08 24.78 -5.05
CA PRO A 91 0.40 24.65 -6.41
C PRO A 91 1.76 23.94 -6.45
N TYR A 92 1.82 22.86 -7.22
CA TYR A 92 2.99 22.05 -7.44
C TYR A 92 3.35 22.05 -8.91
N ARG A 93 4.64 22.23 -9.23
CA ARG A 93 5.13 22.12 -10.60
C ARG A 93 5.61 20.71 -10.86
N VAL A 94 5.17 20.10 -11.95
CA VAL A 94 5.62 18.78 -12.38
C VAL A 94 6.99 18.91 -13.04
N GLU A 95 8.01 18.25 -12.51
CA GLU A 95 9.36 18.28 -13.06
C GLU A 95 9.60 17.11 -14.00
N ARG A 96 9.21 15.90 -13.59
CA ARG A 96 9.32 14.70 -14.42
C ARG A 96 8.23 13.69 -14.09
N ILE A 97 8.00 12.78 -15.03
CA ILE A 97 7.03 11.69 -14.87
C ILE A 97 7.69 10.38 -15.24
N GLU A 98 7.61 9.43 -14.32
CA GLU A 98 8.11 8.07 -14.47
C GLU A 98 6.92 7.13 -14.67
N TYR A 99 6.98 6.31 -15.71
CA TYR A 99 5.94 5.35 -16.06
C TYR A 99 6.44 3.94 -15.77
N ILE A 100 5.72 3.24 -14.90
CA ILE A 100 6.01 1.87 -14.51
C ILE A 100 5.05 0.97 -15.27
N PHE A 101 5.62 0.10 -16.10
CA PHE A 101 4.89 -0.88 -16.88
C PHE A 101 5.08 -2.27 -16.29
N ALA A 102 4.00 -3.02 -16.14
CA ALA A 102 4.07 -4.44 -15.81
C ALA A 102 3.66 -5.29 -17.01
N THR A 103 4.11 -6.53 -17.00
CA THR A 103 3.63 -7.54 -17.94
C THR A 103 2.25 -8.01 -17.52
N GLU A 104 1.34 -8.11 -18.48
CA GLU A 104 0.04 -8.72 -18.25
C GLU A 104 0.20 -10.26 -18.21
N ASP A 105 0.04 -10.85 -17.02
CA ASP A 105 0.10 -12.29 -16.80
C ASP A 105 -1.26 -12.94 -17.12
N ASP A 106 -1.70 -12.84 -18.38
CA ASP A 106 -2.85 -13.60 -18.87
C ASP A 106 -2.38 -14.99 -19.34
N PRO A 107 -2.67 -16.08 -18.60
CA PRO A 107 -2.20 -17.42 -18.92
C PRO A 107 -2.77 -17.96 -20.24
N GLU A 108 -3.86 -17.40 -20.77
CA GLU A 108 -4.47 -17.84 -22.04
C GLU A 108 -3.84 -17.18 -23.28
N LYS A 109 -3.10 -16.07 -23.12
CA LYS A 109 -2.55 -15.28 -24.24
C LYS A 109 -1.04 -15.34 -24.39
N ALA A 110 -0.41 -16.41 -23.88
CA ALA A 110 1.05 -16.60 -23.91
C ALA A 110 1.71 -16.58 -25.31
N ARG A 111 0.93 -16.57 -26.40
CA ARG A 111 1.42 -16.57 -27.80
C ARG A 111 1.45 -15.19 -28.47
N GLN A 112 0.88 -14.15 -27.86
CA GLN A 112 0.87 -12.79 -28.41
C GLN A 112 2.04 -11.98 -27.83
N PRO A 113 2.65 -11.02 -28.56
CA PRO A 113 3.60 -10.09 -27.97
C PRO A 113 2.97 -9.45 -26.74
N ARG A 114 3.58 -9.70 -25.57
CA ARG A 114 3.08 -9.28 -24.26
C ARG A 114 2.92 -7.76 -24.27
N GLN A 115 1.68 -7.29 -24.17
CA GLN A 115 1.41 -5.87 -24.09
C GLN A 115 1.87 -5.37 -22.71
N ALA A 116 2.69 -4.33 -22.71
CA ALA A 116 3.09 -3.66 -21.49
C ALA A 116 1.91 -2.81 -21.02
N LYS A 117 1.27 -3.18 -19.90
CA LYS A 117 0.21 -2.38 -19.29
C LYS A 117 0.86 -1.36 -18.36
N LEU A 118 0.51 -0.08 -18.51
CA LEU A 118 0.89 0.95 -17.55
C LEU A 118 0.20 0.61 -16.22
N THR A 119 0.99 0.30 -15.20
CA THR A 119 0.48 -0.05 -13.88
C THR A 119 0.65 1.06 -12.87
N LYS A 120 1.56 2.00 -13.09
CA LYS A 120 1.75 3.12 -12.16
C LYS A 120 2.45 4.27 -12.87
N ALA A 121 2.04 5.48 -12.55
CA ALA A 121 2.76 6.69 -12.96
C ALA A 121 3.19 7.46 -11.71
N VAL A 122 4.40 8.00 -11.71
CA VAL A 122 4.95 8.78 -10.62
C VAL A 122 5.32 10.15 -11.17
N ALA A 123 4.64 11.20 -10.71
CA ALA A 123 4.94 12.58 -11.01
C ALA A 123 5.79 13.18 -9.91
N HIS A 124 7.02 13.53 -10.24
CA HIS A 124 7.90 14.29 -9.36
C HIS A 124 7.51 15.76 -9.42
N VAL A 125 7.26 16.34 -8.26
CA VAL A 125 6.75 17.70 -8.12
C VAL A 125 7.56 18.54 -7.15
N THR A 126 7.61 19.83 -7.42
CA THR A 126 8.22 20.83 -6.53
C THR A 126 7.14 21.80 -6.06
N ASN A 127 7.12 22.08 -4.76
CA ASN A 127 6.20 23.06 -4.18
C ASN A 127 6.59 24.47 -4.64
N LEU A 128 5.66 25.19 -5.26
CA LEU A 128 5.89 26.57 -5.69
C LEU A 128 5.76 27.59 -4.56
N LEU A 129 5.23 27.19 -3.40
CA LEU A 129 5.08 28.07 -2.23
C LEU A 129 6.31 28.06 -1.31
N ASP A 130 7.09 26.98 -1.29
CA ASP A 130 8.34 26.90 -0.51
C ASP A 130 9.56 27.48 -1.26
N GLY A 131 9.44 27.67 -2.58
CA GLY A 131 10.45 28.33 -3.40
C GLY A 131 10.34 29.84 -3.29
N GLY A 132 11.16 30.43 -2.41
CA GLY A 132 11.45 31.87 -2.46
C GLY A 132 11.87 32.27 -3.88
N TRP A 133 11.30 33.38 -4.35
CA TRP A 133 11.66 34.00 -5.61
C TRP A 133 13.09 34.53 -5.50
N ASP A 134 14.06 33.82 -6.07
CA ASP A 134 15.40 34.34 -6.36
C ASP A 134 15.61 34.41 -7.89
#